data_AF-A0A5D0U8P4-F1
#
_entry.id   AF-A0A5D0U8P4-F1
#
_cell.length_a   1.000
_cell.length_b   1.000
_cell.length_c   1.000
_cell.angle_alpha   90.00
_cell.angle_beta   90.00
_cell.angle_gamma   90.00
#
_symmetry.space_group_name_H-M   'P 1'
#
loop_
_entity.id
_entity.type
_entity.pdbx_description
1 polymer ?
#
loop_
_entity_poly.entity_id
_entity_poly.type
_entity_poly.pdbx_seq_one_letter_code
_entity_poly.pdbx_strand_id
1 'polypeptide(L)'
;MEWRTRWHITIRWDRADNSPASVTVVEHAVDSPAELRHLVQAARADPHVVAFPYRRVRELVGDEPDECHNGHGYAGGSATTAVRGWWPCRCGGHLVLRCRVCADVRVEPGVGADCDPR
;
A
#
# COMPACT_ATOMS: atom_id res chain seq x y z
N MET A 1 6.46 9.93 1.89
CA MET A 1 5.87 8.79 1.13
C MET A 1 5.95 9.08 -0.36
N GLU A 2 5.69 8.10 -1.23
CA GLU A 2 5.60 8.29 -2.68
C GLU A 2 4.62 7.31 -3.35
N TRP A 3 4.01 7.74 -4.46
CA TRP A 3 3.19 6.84 -5.27
C TRP A 3 4.07 5.93 -6.11
N ARG A 4 3.92 4.63 -5.90
CA ARG A 4 4.57 3.61 -6.74
C ARG A 4 3.53 2.81 -7.48
N THR A 5 3.85 2.49 -8.73
CA THR A 5 3.11 1.47 -9.47
C THR A 5 3.70 0.11 -9.13
N ARG A 6 2.93 -0.74 -8.47
CA ARG A 6 3.35 -2.09 -8.06
C ARG A 6 2.46 -3.14 -8.73
N TRP A 7 2.93 -4.38 -8.71
CA TRP A 7 2.12 -5.54 -9.07
C TRP A 7 1.72 -6.29 -7.82
N HIS A 8 0.43 -6.49 -7.64
CA HIS A 8 -0.09 -7.38 -6.62
C HIS A 8 -0.38 -8.72 -7.26
N ILE A 9 0.13 -9.79 -6.67
CA ILE A 9 -0.17 -11.16 -7.05
C ILE A 9 -0.63 -11.93 -5.82
N THR A 10 -1.75 -12.63 -5.96
CA THR A 10 -2.28 -13.53 -4.93
C THR A 10 -2.05 -14.95 -5.44
N ILE A 11 -1.25 -15.76 -4.74
CA ILE A 11 -1.04 -17.17 -5.09
C ILE A 11 -1.91 -18.02 -4.16
N ARG A 12 -2.64 -18.98 -4.73
CA ARG A 12 -3.54 -19.86 -4.01
C ARG A 12 -3.14 -21.32 -4.19
N TRP A 13 -3.05 -22.04 -3.09
CA TRP A 13 -2.79 -23.48 -3.05
C TRP A 13 -4.07 -24.25 -2.74
N ASP A 14 -4.12 -25.50 -3.18
CA ASP A 14 -5.19 -26.44 -2.87
C ASP A 14 -5.31 -26.73 -1.36
N ARG A 15 -4.18 -26.75 -0.64
CA ARG A 15 -4.06 -27.03 0.79
C ARG A 15 -2.97 -26.18 1.43
N ALA A 16 -3.15 -25.90 2.73
CA ALA A 16 -2.21 -25.11 3.52
C ALA A 16 -0.82 -25.77 3.59
N ASP A 17 -0.77 -27.09 3.79
CA ASP A 17 0.48 -27.86 3.94
C ASP A 17 1.35 -27.86 2.68
N ASN A 18 0.76 -27.59 1.51
CA ASN A 18 1.47 -27.50 0.24
C ASN A 18 2.05 -26.10 -0.02
N SER A 19 1.67 -25.11 0.80
CA SER A 19 2.18 -23.76 0.67
C SER A 19 3.45 -23.55 1.53
N PRO A 20 4.34 -22.62 1.15
CA PRO A 20 5.53 -22.30 1.92
C PRO A 20 5.24 -21.62 3.27
N ALA A 21 4.04 -21.08 3.45
CA ALA A 21 3.64 -20.31 4.64
C ALA A 21 2.57 -21.04 5.47
N SER A 22 2.30 -22.33 5.19
CA SER A 22 1.24 -23.11 5.85
C SER A 22 -0.14 -22.44 5.81
N VAL A 23 -0.45 -21.73 4.72
CA VAL A 23 -1.72 -21.06 4.43
C VAL A 23 -2.11 -21.25 2.97
N THR A 24 -3.41 -21.31 2.67
CA THR A 24 -3.86 -21.53 1.28
C THR A 24 -3.74 -20.32 0.37
N VAL A 25 -3.46 -19.13 0.91
CA VAL A 25 -3.39 -17.87 0.16
C VAL A 25 -2.19 -17.06 0.65
N VAL A 26 -1.32 -16.67 -0.29
CA VAL A 26 -0.21 -15.75 -0.03
C VAL A 26 -0.30 -14.59 -1.01
N GLU A 27 -0.14 -13.36 -0.50
CA GLU A 27 -0.13 -12.15 -1.30
C GLU A 27 1.28 -11.56 -1.36
N HIS A 28 1.68 -11.14 -2.56
CA HIS A 28 2.93 -10.44 -2.79
C HIS A 28 2.68 -9.11 -3.50
N ALA A 29 3.35 -8.06 -3.03
CA ALA A 29 3.47 -6.78 -3.73
C ALA A 29 4.91 -6.64 -4.23
N VAL A 30 5.09 -6.59 -5.55
CA VAL A 30 6.41 -6.49 -6.20
C VAL A 30 6.52 -5.21 -7.01
N ASP A 31 7.72 -4.65 -7.05
CA ASP A 31 7.98 -3.36 -7.71
C ASP A 31 8.33 -3.52 -9.18
N SER A 32 8.82 -4.71 -9.58
CA SER A 32 9.30 -4.93 -10.95
C SER A 32 8.51 -6.00 -11.70
N PRO A 33 8.34 -5.84 -13.04
CA PRO A 33 7.82 -6.92 -13.88
C PRO A 33 8.69 -8.18 -13.87
N ALA A 34 9.99 -8.06 -13.57
CA ALA A 34 10.91 -9.19 -13.50
C ALA A 34 10.61 -10.08 -12.29
N GLU A 35 10.41 -9.49 -11.11
CA GLU A 35 9.98 -10.21 -9.90
C GLU A 35 8.60 -10.84 -10.10
N LEU A 36 7.65 -10.12 -10.69
CA LEU A 36 6.34 -10.69 -11.01
C LEU A 36 6.48 -11.92 -11.90
N ARG A 37 7.31 -11.85 -12.95
CA ARG A 37 7.55 -12.98 -13.85
C ARG A 37 8.14 -14.17 -13.10
N HIS A 38 9.07 -13.93 -12.19
CA HIS A 38 9.66 -14.98 -11.37
C HIS A 38 8.61 -15.69 -10.51
N LEU A 39 7.75 -14.93 -9.81
CA LEU A 39 6.65 -15.49 -9.01
C LEU A 39 5.65 -16.26 -9.86
N VAL A 40 5.27 -15.73 -11.03
CA VAL A 40 4.36 -16.42 -11.95
C VAL A 40 4.98 -17.73 -12.47
N GLN A 41 6.27 -17.75 -12.76
CA GLN A 41 6.96 -18.96 -13.19
C GLN A 41 7.00 -20.01 -12.08
N ALA A 42 7.32 -19.61 -10.85
CA ALA A 42 7.30 -20.50 -9.69
C ALA A 42 5.89 -21.06 -9.44
N ALA A 43 4.87 -20.19 -9.44
CA ALA A 43 3.47 -20.57 -9.25
C ALA A 43 2.96 -21.53 -10.35
N ARG A 44 3.44 -21.40 -11.59
CA ARG A 44 3.10 -22.32 -12.69
C ARG A 44 3.80 -23.67 -12.57
N ALA A 45 4.98 -23.72 -11.99
CA ALA A 45 5.76 -24.95 -11.83
C ALA A 45 5.28 -25.79 -10.65
N ASP A 46 4.58 -25.19 -9.69
CA ASP A 46 4.02 -25.86 -8.53
C ASP A 46 2.67 -26.54 -8.88
N PRO A 47 2.57 -27.88 -8.82
CA PRO A 47 1.33 -28.60 -9.14
C PRO A 47 0.19 -28.37 -8.13
N HIS A 48 0.48 -27.84 -6.95
CA HIS A 48 -0.50 -27.58 -5.89
C HIS A 48 -1.09 -26.17 -5.95
N VAL A 49 -0.53 -25.29 -6.79
CA VAL A 49 -1.08 -23.97 -7.02
C VAL A 49 -2.31 -24.07 -7.93
N VAL A 50 -3.44 -23.55 -7.45
CA VAL A 50 -4.73 -23.60 -8.16
C VAL A 50 -5.11 -22.28 -8.82
N ALA A 51 -4.56 -21.16 -8.37
CA ALA A 51 -4.79 -19.84 -8.97
C ALA A 51 -3.69 -18.85 -8.59
N PHE A 52 -3.38 -17.92 -9.50
CA PHE A 52 -2.41 -16.84 -9.25
C PHE A 52 -2.80 -15.51 -9.94
N PRO A 53 -3.99 -14.93 -9.67
CA PRO A 53 -4.37 -13.65 -10.25
C PRO A 53 -3.37 -12.54 -9.87
N TYR A 54 -3.09 -11.66 -10.81
CA TYR A 54 -2.26 -10.48 -10.58
C TYR A 54 -2.85 -9.24 -11.25
N ARG A 55 -2.59 -8.08 -10.65
CA ARG A 55 -3.02 -6.77 -11.17
C ARG A 55 -1.97 -5.71 -10.90
N ARG A 56 -1.95 -4.68 -11.75
CA ARG A 56 -1.15 -3.49 -11.53
C ARG A 56 -1.94 -2.51 -10.68
N VAL A 57 -1.33 -2.00 -9.62
CA VAL A 57 -1.93 -1.04 -8.69
C VAL A 57 -1.01 0.16 -8.52
N ARG A 58 -1.59 1.32 -8.20
CA ARG A 58 -0.84 2.51 -7.80
C ARG A 58 -1.07 2.70 -6.30
N GLU A 59 -0.01 2.64 -5.52
CA GLU A 59 -0.08 2.62 -4.05
C GLU A 59 0.89 3.63 -3.45
N LEU A 60 0.49 4.20 -2.32
CA LEU A 60 1.34 5.10 -1.55
C LEU A 60 2.25 4.26 -0.66
N VAL A 61 3.56 4.35 -0.89
CA VAL A 61 4.58 3.57 -0.18
C VAL A 61 5.44 4.49 0.68
N GLY A 62 5.89 3.96 1.80
CA GLY A 62 6.69 4.66 2.80
C GLY A 62 5.94 4.81 4.11
N ASP A 63 6.68 5.18 5.14
CA ASP A 63 6.10 5.32 6.47
C ASP A 63 5.17 6.52 6.52
N GLU A 64 4.03 6.28 7.12
CA GLU A 64 3.06 7.30 7.45
C GLU A 64 3.65 8.26 8.49
N PRO A 65 3.51 9.59 8.30
CA PRO A 65 3.88 10.54 9.33
C PRO A 65 3.03 10.35 10.57
N ASP A 66 3.68 10.15 11.70
CA ASP A 66 3.07 10.04 13.02
C ASP A 66 2.99 11.39 13.75
N GLU A 67 3.72 12.42 13.29
CA GLU A 67 3.75 13.76 13.88
C GLU A 67 3.66 14.90 12.85
N CYS A 68 3.09 16.03 13.28
CA CYS A 68 3.09 17.29 12.52
C CYS A 68 4.45 17.99 12.59
N HIS A 69 4.70 19.01 11.75
CA HIS A 69 6.01 19.70 11.74
C HIS A 69 6.37 20.38 13.08
N ASN A 70 5.39 20.59 13.95
CA ASN A 70 5.57 21.15 15.29
C ASN A 70 5.68 20.09 16.39
N GLY A 71 5.80 18.79 16.05
CA GLY A 71 5.96 17.69 17.01
C GLY A 71 4.66 17.26 17.71
N HIS A 72 3.49 17.62 17.18
CA HIS A 72 2.23 17.09 17.70
C HIS A 72 1.88 15.78 17.00
N GLY A 73 1.67 14.71 17.77
CA GLY A 73 1.24 13.42 17.24
C GLY A 73 -0.07 13.49 16.46
N TYR A 74 -0.09 12.91 15.26
CA TYR A 74 -1.29 12.57 14.49
C TYR A 74 -2.02 11.35 15.05
N ALA A 75 -1.34 10.52 15.85
CA ALA A 75 -1.90 9.34 16.50
C ALA A 75 -2.93 9.73 17.57
N GLY A 76 -4.18 9.86 17.12
CA GLY A 76 -5.38 9.74 17.94
C GLY A 76 -6.32 8.76 17.26
N GLY A 77 -7.19 8.10 18.02
CA GLY A 77 -8.18 7.15 17.49
C GLY A 77 -8.79 6.28 18.57
N SER A 78 -9.99 5.73 18.32
CA SER A 78 -10.45 4.55 19.05
C SER A 78 -9.95 3.29 18.35
N ALA A 79 -10.04 2.13 19.00
CA ALA A 79 -9.75 0.82 18.40
C ALA A 79 -10.59 0.54 17.13
N THR A 80 -11.67 1.30 16.91
CA THR A 80 -12.61 1.12 15.78
C THR A 80 -12.61 2.29 14.79
N THR A 81 -11.97 3.42 15.13
CA THR A 81 -11.93 4.62 14.30
C THR A 81 -10.56 5.28 14.44
N ALA A 82 -9.71 5.09 13.43
CA ALA A 82 -8.49 5.86 13.33
C ALA A 82 -8.85 7.36 13.22
N VAL A 83 -8.48 8.20 14.19
CA VAL A 83 -8.73 9.66 14.18
C VAL A 83 -7.64 10.35 13.35
N ARG A 84 -7.40 9.78 12.17
CA ARG A 84 -6.49 10.30 11.19
C ARG A 84 -7.25 11.37 10.43
N GLY A 85 -6.98 12.64 10.71
CA GLY A 85 -7.55 13.82 10.05
C GLY A 85 -7.11 13.92 8.60
N TRP A 86 -7.34 12.85 7.86
CA TRP A 86 -6.82 12.59 6.54
C TRP A 86 -7.92 12.75 5.54
N TRP A 87 -7.61 13.41 4.43
CA TRP A 87 -8.49 13.40 3.29
C TRP A 87 -7.68 13.30 2.01
N PRO A 88 -8.23 12.61 1.00
CA PRO A 88 -7.65 12.67 -0.33
C PRO A 88 -7.69 14.11 -0.82
N CYS A 89 -6.55 14.59 -1.33
CA CYS A 89 -6.49 15.84 -2.06
C CYS A 89 -7.32 15.71 -3.34
N ARG A 90 -7.92 16.83 -3.78
CA ARG A 90 -8.77 16.86 -4.99
C ARG A 90 -8.05 16.42 -6.26
N CYS A 91 -6.73 16.60 -6.32
CA CYS A 91 -5.90 16.13 -7.44
C CYS A 91 -5.83 14.59 -7.55
N GLY A 92 -6.33 13.83 -6.56
CA GLY A 92 -6.29 12.37 -6.54
C GLY A 92 -4.90 11.76 -6.30
N GLY A 93 -3.85 12.58 -6.24
CA GLY A 93 -2.46 12.18 -6.08
C GLY A 93 -1.84 12.51 -4.73
N HIS A 94 -2.59 13.00 -3.75
CA HIS A 94 -2.04 13.29 -2.41
C HIS A 94 -3.02 12.95 -1.30
N LEU A 95 -2.47 12.68 -0.13
CA LEU A 95 -3.16 12.69 1.15
C LEU A 95 -2.80 13.98 1.89
N VAL A 96 -3.80 14.65 2.42
CA VAL A 96 -3.61 15.83 3.25
C VAL A 96 -3.83 15.45 4.71
N LEU A 97 -2.85 15.78 5.55
CA LEU A 97 -2.86 15.56 6.99
C LEU A 97 -2.94 16.92 7.68
N ARG A 98 -3.95 17.14 8.51
CA ARG A 98 -4.06 18.37 9.31
C ARG A 98 -3.92 18.07 10.78
N CYS A 99 -3.04 18.84 11.43
CA CYS A 99 -2.90 18.81 12.87
C CYS A 99 -4.19 19.38 13.50
N ARG A 100 -4.68 18.74 14.56
CA ARG A 100 -5.83 19.25 15.33
C ARG A 100 -5.43 20.23 16.42
N VAL A 101 -4.15 20.25 16.79
CA VAL A 101 -3.60 21.10 17.87
C VAL A 101 -3.13 22.45 17.34
N CYS A 102 -2.60 22.49 16.11
CA CYS A 102 -2.13 23.72 15.48
C CYS A 102 -2.61 23.83 14.03
N ALA A 103 -2.28 24.94 13.37
CA ALA A 103 -2.65 25.21 11.98
C ALA A 103 -1.82 24.43 10.94
N ASP A 104 -0.95 23.49 11.37
CA ASP A 104 -0.09 22.73 10.47
C ASP A 104 -0.90 21.81 9.55
N VAL A 105 -0.54 21.84 8.27
CA VAL A 105 -1.10 21.00 7.21
C VAL A 105 0.06 20.42 6.41
N ARG A 106 0.09 19.09 6.32
CA ARG A 106 1.08 18.33 5.56
C ARG A 106 0.40 17.65 4.38
N VAL A 107 1.12 17.55 3.26
CA VAL A 107 0.64 16.89 2.04
C VAL A 107 1.64 15.80 1.68
N GLU A 108 1.14 14.59 1.45
CA GLU A 108 1.95 13.39 1.17
C GLU A 108 1.45 12.64 -0.08
N PRO A 109 2.33 12.27 -1.02
CA PRO A 109 3.71 12.72 -1.14
C PRO A 109 3.80 14.26 -1.18
N GLY A 110 5.00 14.82 -0.95
CA GLY A 110 5.20 16.26 -1.13
C GLY A 110 4.76 16.70 -2.54
N VAL A 111 4.24 17.92 -2.66
CA VAL A 111 3.72 18.45 -3.93
C VAL A 111 4.79 18.32 -5.03
N GLY A 112 4.54 17.44 -5.98
CA GLY A 112 5.45 17.11 -7.08
C GLY A 112 4.71 16.92 -8.41
N ALA A 113 5.31 16.22 -9.37
CA ALA A 113 4.75 16.02 -10.72
C ALA A 113 3.36 15.36 -10.74
N ASP A 114 2.97 14.68 -9.65
CA ASP A 114 1.66 14.06 -9.46
C ASP A 114 0.57 15.02 -8.95
N CYS A 115 0.90 16.29 -8.72
CA CYS A 115 -0.06 17.34 -8.41
C CYS A 115 -0.64 17.92 -9.70
N ASP A 116 -1.77 17.38 -10.16
CA ASP A 116 -2.58 18.04 -11.19
C ASP A 116 -3.73 18.80 -10.50
N PRO A 117 -3.67 20.14 -10.36
CA PRO A 117 -4.66 20.94 -9.65
C PRO A 117 -5.94 21.19 -10.48
N ARG A 118 -6.35 20.25 -11.33
CA ARG A 118 -7.58 20.39 -12.15
C ARG A 118 -8.84 20.47 -11.29
#